data_AF-A0A6G3XUC6-F1
#
_entry.id   AF-A0A6G3XUC6-F1
#
_cell.length_a   1.000
_cell.length_b   1.000
_cell.length_c   1.000
_cell.angle_alpha   90.00
_cell.angle_beta   90.00
_cell.angle_gamma   90.00
#
_symmetry.space_group_name_H-M   'P 1'
#
loop_
_entity.id
_entity.type
_entity.pdbx_description
1 polymer ?
#
loop_
_entity_poly.entity_id
_entity_poly.type
_entity_poly.pdbx_seq_one_letter_code
_entity_poly.pdbx_strand_id
1 'polypeptide(L)'
;FGEFEFWFASLKVGAIVVFLVLGVLAVLGLLPDTDPVGMANLTGQGGFLPNGWGGVVSGVLTVVFAFGGLEVVTIAAAETDDPARAVGRAVRSAVVRILFFYVGSMLVIVTVLPWTAQQAGLSPYVKVLDAIGVPSAGQIMNIVVFVALLSALNANLYGSSRMIFSLAERGEAP
;
A
#
# COMPACT_ATOMS: atom_id res chain seq x y z
N PHE A 1 -14.52 14.82 -10.12
CA PHE A 1 -14.09 13.50 -9.61
C PHE A 1 -12.68 13.16 -10.10
N GLY A 2 -12.45 13.07 -11.43
CA GLY A 2 -11.14 12.68 -11.98
C GLY A 2 -9.94 13.56 -11.57
N GLU A 3 -10.07 14.89 -11.56
CA GLU A 3 -8.96 15.76 -11.12
C GLU A 3 -8.63 15.59 -9.63
N PHE A 4 -9.65 15.51 -8.76
CA PHE A 4 -9.47 15.27 -7.33
C PHE A 4 -8.83 13.90 -7.07
N GLU A 5 -9.26 12.85 -7.76
CA GLU A 5 -8.62 11.54 -7.67
C GLU A 5 -7.17 11.56 -8.15
N PHE A 6 -6.86 12.28 -9.22
CA PHE A 6 -5.49 12.43 -9.71
C PHE A 6 -4.58 13.07 -8.66
N TRP A 7 -5.05 14.15 -8.01
CA TRP A 7 -4.30 14.81 -6.93
C TRP A 7 -4.13 13.88 -5.72
N PHE A 8 -5.18 13.17 -5.32
CA PHE A 8 -5.09 12.21 -4.21
C PHE A 8 -4.17 11.02 -4.53
N ALA A 9 -4.19 10.51 -5.76
CA ALA A 9 -3.30 9.45 -6.20
C ALA A 9 -1.83 9.94 -6.20
N SER A 10 -1.59 11.16 -6.67
CA SER A 10 -0.25 11.77 -6.68
C SER A 10 0.32 11.94 -5.28
N LEU A 11 -0.49 12.40 -4.32
CA LEU A 11 -0.10 12.51 -2.91
C LEU A 11 0.32 11.15 -2.34
N LYS A 12 -0.51 10.11 -2.55
CA LYS A 12 -0.25 8.74 -2.08
C LYS A 12 1.06 8.20 -2.64
N VAL A 13 1.22 8.27 -3.95
CA VAL A 13 2.42 7.77 -4.64
C VAL A 13 3.66 8.53 -4.17
N GLY A 14 3.59 9.87 -4.11
CA GLY A 14 4.70 10.70 -3.65
C GLY A 14 5.16 10.35 -2.23
N ALA A 15 4.22 10.18 -1.31
CA ALA A 15 4.54 9.82 0.07
C ALA A 15 5.19 8.44 0.19
N ILE A 16 4.71 7.43 -0.55
CA ILE A 16 5.33 6.11 -0.55
C ILE A 16 6.71 6.15 -1.20
N VAL A 17 6.91 6.90 -2.28
CA VAL A 17 8.23 7.05 -2.90
C VAL A 17 9.21 7.70 -1.91
N VAL A 18 8.82 8.77 -1.23
CA VAL A 18 9.66 9.42 -0.20
C VAL A 18 9.96 8.44 0.93
N PHE A 19 8.96 7.69 1.40
CA PHE A 19 9.14 6.66 2.43
C PHE A 19 10.16 5.60 2.01
N LEU A 20 10.07 5.08 0.78
CA LEU A 20 11.01 4.09 0.26
C LEU A 20 12.43 4.64 0.19
N VAL A 21 12.60 5.88 -0.28
CA VAL A 21 13.91 6.53 -0.34
C VAL A 21 14.50 6.69 1.06
N LEU A 22 13.74 7.23 2.01
CA LEU A 22 14.20 7.40 3.40
C LEU A 22 14.53 6.06 4.06
N GLY A 23 13.70 5.04 3.82
CA GLY A 23 13.93 3.69 4.33
C GLY A 23 15.20 3.05 3.77
N VAL A 24 15.44 3.17 2.46
CA VAL A 24 16.69 2.66 1.84
C VAL A 24 17.91 3.42 2.38
N LEU A 25 17.83 4.74 2.52
CA LEU A 25 18.91 5.54 3.11
C LEU A 25 19.20 5.11 4.56
N ALA A 26 18.16 4.81 5.35
CA ALA A 26 18.30 4.31 6.72
C ALA A 26 18.98 2.92 6.77
N VAL A 27 18.57 2.01 5.88
CA VAL A 27 19.17 0.67 5.79
C VAL A 27 20.66 0.75 5.42
N LEU A 28 21.02 1.67 4.53
CA LEU A 28 22.40 1.90 4.12
C LEU A 28 23.22 2.73 5.12
N GLY A 29 22.60 3.30 6.16
CA GLY A 29 23.26 4.20 7.12
C GLY A 29 23.73 5.52 6.50
N LEU A 30 23.03 6.00 5.47
CA LEU A 30 23.33 7.26 4.78
C LEU A 30 22.58 8.46 5.38
N LEU A 31 21.81 8.24 6.44
CA LEU A 31 21.10 9.29 7.14
C LEU A 31 22.00 9.91 8.23
N PRO A 32 21.92 11.25 8.42
CA PRO A 32 22.71 11.92 9.44
C PRO A 32 22.39 11.38 10.84
N ASP A 33 23.43 11.24 11.67
CA ASP A 33 23.33 10.86 13.09
C ASP A 33 22.61 9.53 13.38
N THR A 34 22.62 8.58 12.43
CA THR A 34 22.02 7.24 12.62
C THR A 34 22.97 6.13 12.21
N ASP A 35 23.09 5.11 13.06
CA ASP A 35 23.83 3.90 12.72
C ASP A 35 23.09 3.12 11.63
N PRO A 36 23.80 2.44 10.70
CA PRO A 36 23.17 1.62 9.69
C PRO A 36 22.30 0.55 10.35
N VAL A 37 20.99 0.57 10.07
CA VAL A 37 20.08 -0.45 10.59
C VAL A 37 20.43 -1.84 10.03
N GLY A 38 20.99 -1.86 8.80
CA GLY A 38 21.42 -3.08 8.13
C GLY A 38 20.25 -4.03 7.87
N MET A 39 20.56 -5.33 7.72
CA MET A 39 19.58 -6.38 7.42
C MET A 39 19.30 -7.30 8.61
N ALA A 40 19.73 -6.90 9.82
CA ALA A 40 19.70 -7.76 11.00
C ALA A 40 18.28 -8.18 11.42
N ASN A 41 17.27 -7.33 11.18
CA ASN A 41 15.88 -7.63 11.52
C ASN A 41 15.23 -8.69 10.60
N LEU A 42 15.78 -8.94 9.41
CA LEU A 42 15.22 -9.92 8.46
C LEU A 42 15.46 -11.36 8.88
N THR A 43 16.57 -11.63 9.56
CA THR A 43 16.96 -12.97 10.00
C THR A 43 17.08 -13.09 11.52
N GLY A 44 17.07 -11.96 12.23
CA GLY A 44 17.02 -11.93 13.69
C GLY A 44 15.65 -12.31 14.25
N GLN A 45 15.57 -12.51 15.57
CA GLN A 45 14.31 -12.68 16.31
C GLN A 45 13.38 -13.81 15.81
N GLY A 46 13.94 -15.01 15.57
CA GLY A 46 13.19 -16.19 15.14
C GLY A 46 13.38 -16.58 13.67
N GLY A 47 14.31 -15.92 12.96
CA GLY A 47 14.63 -16.23 11.56
C GLY A 47 13.71 -15.53 10.57
N PHE A 48 13.83 -15.88 9.29
CA PHE A 48 13.04 -15.29 8.21
C PHE A 48 11.54 -15.63 8.30
N LEU A 49 11.20 -16.76 8.92
CA LEU A 49 9.83 -17.26 9.06
C LEU A 49 9.52 -17.57 10.53
N PRO A 50 9.44 -16.54 11.41
CA PRO A 50 9.25 -16.75 12.84
C PRO A 50 7.92 -17.45 13.19
N ASN A 51 6.90 -17.29 12.34
CA ASN A 51 5.58 -17.93 12.49
C ASN A 51 5.40 -19.15 11.55
N GLY A 52 6.47 -19.61 10.89
CA GLY A 52 6.43 -20.69 9.91
C GLY A 52 5.48 -20.45 8.73
N TRP A 53 5.15 -21.53 8.01
CA TRP A 53 4.25 -21.48 6.85
C TRP A 53 2.81 -21.08 7.20
N GLY A 54 2.35 -21.35 8.43
CA GLY A 54 1.04 -20.92 8.90
C GLY A 54 0.90 -19.39 8.89
N GLY A 55 1.95 -18.67 9.31
CA GLY A 55 1.99 -17.21 9.24
C GLY A 55 2.03 -16.66 7.81
N VAL A 56 2.67 -17.39 6.89
CA VAL A 56 2.68 -17.00 5.46
C VAL A 56 1.28 -17.10 4.87
N VAL A 57 0.57 -18.21 5.11
CA VAL A 57 -0.79 -18.41 4.59
C VAL A 57 -1.75 -17.36 5.14
N SER A 58 -1.72 -17.07 6.44
CA SER A 58 -2.58 -16.03 7.03
C SER A 58 -2.25 -14.63 6.52
N GLY A 59 -0.95 -14.34 6.33
CA GLY A 59 -0.49 -13.10 5.72
C GLY A 59 -1.00 -12.94 4.28
N VAL A 60 -0.85 -13.97 3.44
CA VAL A 60 -1.33 -13.96 2.05
C VAL A 60 -2.84 -13.71 2.00
N LEU A 61 -3.64 -14.36 2.85
CA LEU A 61 -5.08 -14.14 2.90
C LEU A 61 -5.44 -12.69 3.25
N THR A 62 -4.73 -12.10 4.22
CA THR A 62 -4.90 -10.69 4.61
C THR A 62 -4.56 -9.75 3.45
N VAL A 63 -3.47 -10.04 2.73
CA VAL A 63 -3.02 -9.26 1.57
C VAL A 63 -4.02 -9.35 0.42
N VAL A 64 -4.50 -10.55 0.09
CA VAL A 64 -5.51 -10.75 -0.97
C VAL A 64 -6.77 -9.94 -0.67
N PHE A 65 -7.24 -9.94 0.58
CA PHE A 65 -8.38 -9.12 0.98
C PHE A 65 -8.09 -7.61 0.85
N ALA A 66 -6.90 -7.16 1.24
CA ALA A 66 -6.52 -5.74 1.16
C ALA A 66 -6.39 -5.21 -0.28
N PHE A 67 -6.14 -6.09 -1.26
CA PHE A 67 -6.02 -5.74 -2.69
C PHE A 67 -7.27 -6.04 -3.53
N GLY A 68 -8.41 -6.34 -2.88
CA GLY A 68 -9.71 -6.35 -3.54
C GLY A 68 -10.02 -4.99 -4.19
N GLY A 69 -10.68 -5.00 -5.34
CA GLY A 69 -11.00 -3.81 -6.15
C GLY A 69 -10.17 -3.67 -7.43
N LEU A 70 -9.09 -4.45 -7.60
CA LEU A 70 -8.32 -4.49 -8.85
C LEU A 70 -9.14 -5.03 -10.03
N GLU A 71 -10.14 -5.86 -9.73
CA GLU A 71 -11.09 -6.42 -10.69
C GLU A 71 -11.84 -5.33 -11.48
N VAL A 72 -12.15 -4.19 -10.85
CA VAL A 72 -12.87 -3.09 -11.50
C VAL A 72 -12.07 -2.53 -12.68
N VAL A 73 -10.75 -2.38 -12.52
CA VAL A 73 -9.85 -1.91 -13.59
C VAL A 73 -9.78 -2.94 -14.73
N THR A 74 -9.82 -4.23 -14.40
CA THR A 74 -9.81 -5.29 -15.43
C THR A 74 -11.14 -5.37 -16.19
N ILE A 75 -12.27 -5.12 -15.55
CA ILE A 75 -13.59 -5.05 -16.19
C ILE A 75 -13.63 -3.86 -17.15
N ALA A 76 -13.23 -2.67 -16.70
CA ALA A 76 -13.16 -1.49 -17.56
C ALA A 76 -12.18 -1.68 -18.74
N ALA A 77 -11.06 -2.37 -18.54
CA ALA A 77 -10.14 -2.71 -19.61
C ALA A 77 -10.75 -3.71 -20.61
N ALA A 78 -11.64 -4.60 -20.15
CA ALA A 78 -12.33 -5.57 -21.00
C ALA A 78 -13.41 -4.95 -21.90
N GLU A 79 -13.85 -3.72 -21.60
CA GLU A 79 -14.81 -2.96 -22.42
C GLU A 79 -14.15 -2.16 -23.57
N THR A 80 -12.83 -2.29 -23.77
CA THR A 80 -12.09 -1.57 -24.82
C THR A 80 -12.07 -2.32 -26.16
N ASP A 81 -11.68 -1.64 -27.25
CA ASP A 81 -11.64 -2.22 -28.60
C ASP A 81 -10.72 -3.45 -28.73
N ASP A 82 -9.71 -3.57 -27.87
CA ASP A 82 -8.80 -4.73 -27.78
C ASP A 82 -8.72 -5.25 -26.33
N PRO A 83 -9.74 -5.99 -25.87
CA PRO A 83 -9.87 -6.42 -24.47
C PRO A 83 -8.68 -7.26 -24.02
N ALA A 84 -8.21 -8.20 -24.86
CA ALA A 84 -7.15 -9.12 -24.50
C ALA A 84 -5.83 -8.38 -24.19
N ARG A 85 -5.44 -7.43 -25.05
CA ARG A 85 -4.23 -6.63 -24.81
C ARG A 85 -4.42 -5.60 -23.71
N ALA A 86 -5.62 -5.03 -23.56
CA ALA A 86 -5.90 -4.03 -22.53
C ALA A 86 -5.89 -4.65 -21.12
N VAL A 87 -6.57 -5.78 -20.93
CA VAL A 87 -6.58 -6.53 -19.66
C VAL A 87 -5.16 -6.97 -19.28
N GLY A 88 -4.40 -7.56 -20.22
CA GLY A 88 -3.02 -7.97 -19.96
C GLY A 88 -2.12 -6.81 -19.51
N ARG A 89 -2.27 -5.63 -20.12
CA ARG A 89 -1.54 -4.42 -19.70
C ARG A 89 -1.99 -3.91 -18.33
N ALA A 90 -3.30 -3.88 -18.07
CA ALA A 90 -3.87 -3.44 -16.80
C ALA A 90 -3.35 -4.30 -15.63
N VAL A 91 -3.41 -5.62 -15.78
CA VAL A 91 -2.90 -6.58 -14.78
C VAL A 91 -1.40 -6.39 -14.56
N ARG A 92 -0.60 -6.36 -15.63
CA ARG A 92 0.86 -6.18 -15.50
C ARG A 92 1.21 -4.86 -14.82
N SER A 93 0.53 -3.78 -15.18
CA SER A 93 0.70 -2.46 -14.55
C SER A 93 0.35 -2.51 -13.06
N ALA A 94 -0.76 -3.15 -12.69
CA ALA A 94 -1.17 -3.30 -11.30
C ALA A 94 -0.13 -4.11 -10.49
N VAL A 95 0.29 -5.27 -11.01
CA VAL A 95 1.28 -6.14 -10.35
C VAL A 95 2.59 -5.40 -10.11
N VAL A 96 3.13 -4.68 -11.11
CA VAL A 96 4.37 -3.91 -10.95
C VAL A 96 4.23 -2.85 -9.86
N ARG A 97 3.08 -2.15 -9.79
CA ARG A 97 2.83 -1.15 -8.74
C ARG A 97 2.72 -1.77 -7.36
N ILE A 98 2.07 -2.93 -7.22
CA ILE A 98 1.97 -3.67 -5.94
C ILE A 98 3.35 -4.12 -5.48
N LEU A 99 4.15 -4.72 -6.37
CA LEU A 99 5.51 -5.13 -6.05
C LEU A 99 6.37 -3.94 -5.60
N PHE A 100 6.30 -2.83 -6.34
CA PHE A 100 7.12 -1.68 -6.02
C PHE A 100 6.66 -0.96 -4.74
N PHE A 101 5.39 -0.58 -4.65
CA PHE A 101 4.89 0.22 -3.52
C PHE A 101 4.64 -0.61 -2.27
N TYR A 102 3.92 -1.72 -2.38
CA TYR A 102 3.54 -2.50 -1.20
C TYR A 102 4.65 -3.42 -0.74
N VAL A 103 5.16 -4.28 -1.62
CA VAL A 103 6.22 -5.24 -1.23
C VAL A 103 7.50 -4.49 -0.90
N GLY A 104 7.87 -3.47 -1.67
CA GLY A 104 8.99 -2.59 -1.36
C GLY A 104 8.85 -1.92 0.01
N SER A 105 7.67 -1.38 0.35
CA SER A 105 7.47 -0.74 1.65
C SER A 105 7.50 -1.75 2.78
N MET A 106 6.90 -2.92 2.59
CA MET A 106 6.91 -3.98 3.60
C MET A 106 8.33 -4.47 3.88
N LEU A 107 9.13 -4.65 2.82
CA LEU A 107 10.55 -4.98 2.93
C LEU A 107 11.31 -3.95 3.78
N VAL A 108 11.13 -2.66 3.49
CA VAL A 108 11.72 -1.57 4.28
C VAL A 108 11.27 -1.67 5.73
N ILE A 109 9.97 -1.84 5.99
CA ILE A 109 9.42 -1.92 7.35
C ILE A 109 10.06 -3.04 8.15
N VAL A 110 10.10 -4.27 7.61
CA VAL A 110 10.66 -5.44 8.32
C VAL A 110 12.18 -5.43 8.41
N THR A 111 12.84 -4.62 7.57
CA THR A 111 14.30 -4.42 7.64
C THR A 111 14.65 -3.39 8.70
N VAL A 112 13.90 -2.28 8.77
CA VAL A 112 14.19 -1.17 9.69
C VAL A 112 13.72 -1.47 11.12
N LEU A 113 12.55 -2.09 11.28
CA LEU A 113 12.00 -2.41 12.58
C LEU A 113 11.84 -3.92 12.77
N PRO A 114 12.11 -4.43 13.98
CA PRO A 114 11.84 -5.82 14.28
C PRO A 114 10.33 -6.08 14.22
N TRP A 115 9.94 -7.23 13.68
CA TRP A 115 8.53 -7.62 13.51
C TRP A 115 7.73 -7.62 14.83
N THR A 116 8.42 -7.79 15.95
CA THR A 116 7.86 -7.76 17.31
C THR A 116 7.54 -6.35 17.83
N ALA A 117 8.13 -5.29 17.25
CA ALA A 117 7.89 -3.91 17.65
C ALA A 117 6.59 -3.34 17.07
N GLN A 118 5.86 -4.11 16.26
CA GLN A 118 4.60 -3.68 15.69
C GLN A 118 3.51 -3.62 16.78
N GLN A 119 2.80 -2.49 16.84
CA GLN A 119 1.68 -2.31 17.78
C GLN A 119 0.41 -2.08 16.99
N ALA A 120 -0.70 -2.65 17.46
CA ALA A 120 -2.01 -2.41 16.90
C ALA A 120 -2.38 -0.91 16.99
N GLY A 121 -3.02 -0.39 15.95
CA GLY A 121 -3.51 0.99 15.91
C GLY A 121 -2.48 2.05 15.46
N LEU A 122 -1.20 1.69 15.32
CA LEU A 122 -0.17 2.60 14.78
C LEU A 122 0.24 2.17 13.37
N SER A 123 0.32 3.14 12.46
CA SER A 123 0.79 2.90 11.10
C SER A 123 2.27 2.44 11.13
N PRO A 124 2.62 1.29 10.53
CA PRO A 124 4.02 0.87 10.45
C PRO A 124 4.90 1.87 9.71
N TYR A 125 4.35 2.59 8.72
CA TYR A 125 5.06 3.65 8.00
C TYR A 125 5.49 4.78 8.94
N VAL A 126 4.59 5.18 9.84
CA VAL A 126 4.84 6.24 10.83
C VAL A 126 5.89 5.77 11.82
N LYS A 127 5.75 4.55 12.35
CA LYS A 127 6.74 3.97 13.26
C LYS A 127 8.14 3.93 12.68
N VAL A 128 8.29 3.53 11.41
CA VAL A 128 9.57 3.52 10.73
C VAL A 128 10.15 4.93 10.63
N LEU A 129 9.34 5.92 10.21
CA LEU A 129 9.81 7.31 10.08
C LEU A 129 10.20 7.93 11.43
N ASP A 130 9.44 7.63 12.48
CA ASP A 130 9.76 8.08 13.84
C ASP A 130 11.03 7.41 14.38
N ALA A 131 11.23 6.11 14.09
CA ALA A 131 12.42 5.36 14.50
C ALA A 131 13.68 5.79 13.76
N ILE A 132 13.55 6.22 12.50
CA ILE A 132 14.64 6.78 11.70
C ILE A 132 15.02 8.20 12.20
N GLY A 133 14.17 8.84 13.01
CA GLY A 133 14.47 10.12 13.64
C GLY A 133 14.27 11.33 12.73
N VAL A 134 13.54 11.19 11.61
CA VAL A 134 13.22 12.34 10.73
C VAL A 134 12.14 13.21 11.40
N PRO A 135 12.46 14.46 11.81
CA PRO A 135 11.50 15.29 12.53
C PRO A 135 10.22 15.50 11.72
N SER A 136 9.06 15.39 12.38
CA SER A 136 7.73 15.59 11.79
C SER A 136 7.32 14.63 10.65
N ALA A 137 8.20 13.72 10.19
CA ALA A 137 7.90 12.82 9.08
C ALA A 137 6.76 11.84 9.42
N GLY A 138 6.73 11.30 10.64
CA GLY A 138 5.63 10.46 11.11
C GLY A 138 4.29 11.20 11.15
N GLN A 139 4.27 12.45 11.58
CA GLN A 139 3.06 13.29 11.57
C GLN A 139 2.56 13.56 10.14
N ILE A 140 3.46 13.92 9.22
CA ILE A 140 3.11 14.12 7.80
C ILE A 140 2.56 12.83 7.21
N MET A 141 3.20 11.69 7.48
CA MET A 141 2.74 10.40 7.00
C MET A 141 1.36 10.02 7.55
N ASN A 142 1.06 10.31 8.82
CA ASN A 142 -0.28 10.14 9.38
C ASN A 142 -1.34 10.95 8.62
N ILE A 143 -1.04 12.22 8.30
CA ILE A 143 -1.94 13.07 7.51
C ILE A 143 -2.13 12.48 6.11
N VAL A 144 -1.05 12.03 5.45
CA VAL A 144 -1.15 11.41 4.13
C VAL A 144 -1.99 10.13 4.18
N VAL A 145 -1.76 9.25 5.15
CA VAL A 145 -2.55 8.02 5.34
C VAL A 145 -4.02 8.36 5.55
N PHE A 146 -4.32 9.37 6.38
CA PHE A 146 -5.68 9.82 6.60
C PHE A 146 -6.36 10.32 5.30
N VAL A 147 -5.68 11.19 4.54
CA VAL A 147 -6.18 11.67 3.24
C VAL A 147 -6.32 10.53 2.23
N ALA A 148 -5.40 9.57 2.24
CA ALA A 148 -5.44 8.39 1.39
C ALA A 148 -6.66 7.52 1.67
N LEU A 149 -7.00 7.31 2.95
CA LEU A 149 -8.19 6.60 3.40
C LEU A 149 -9.47 7.33 2.97
N LEU A 150 -9.56 8.64 3.19
CA LEU A 150 -10.70 9.44 2.74
C LEU A 150 -10.89 9.38 1.22
N SER A 151 -9.80 9.45 0.46
CA SER A 151 -9.83 9.31 -0.99
C SER A 151 -10.35 7.94 -1.43
N ALA A 152 -9.89 6.85 -0.79
CA ALA A 152 -10.36 5.50 -1.09
C ALA A 152 -11.83 5.31 -0.75
N LEU A 153 -12.27 5.83 0.41
CA LEU A 153 -13.68 5.82 0.81
C LEU A 153 -14.56 6.57 -0.19
N ASN A 154 -14.14 7.76 -0.64
CA ASN A 154 -14.88 8.53 -1.63
C ASN A 154 -15.02 7.78 -2.96
N ALA A 155 -13.95 7.13 -3.44
CA ALA A 155 -14.00 6.33 -4.66
C ALA A 155 -14.95 5.13 -4.54
N ASN A 156 -14.88 4.41 -3.41
CA ASN A 156 -15.75 3.27 -3.13
C ASN A 156 -17.22 3.70 -3.01
N LEU A 157 -17.52 4.79 -2.30
CA LEU A 157 -18.89 5.31 -2.18
C LEU A 157 -19.45 5.77 -3.52
N TYR A 158 -18.63 6.43 -4.35
CA TYR A 158 -19.02 6.84 -5.70
C TYR A 158 -19.31 5.63 -6.60
N GLY A 159 -18.43 4.62 -6.58
CA GLY A 159 -18.59 3.39 -7.35
C GLY A 159 -19.84 2.60 -6.94
N SER A 160 -20.02 2.36 -5.64
CA SER A 160 -21.19 1.64 -5.12
C SER A 160 -22.50 2.38 -5.40
N SER A 161 -22.54 3.70 -5.22
CA SER A 161 -23.74 4.51 -5.53
C SER A 161 -24.13 4.40 -7.01
N ARG A 162 -23.16 4.44 -7.93
CA ARG A 162 -23.42 4.27 -9.37
C ARG A 162 -23.89 2.86 -9.72
N MET A 163 -23.33 1.85 -9.07
CA MET A 163 -23.74 0.47 -9.28
C MET A 163 -25.18 0.25 -8.83
N ILE A 164 -25.55 0.74 -7.63
CA ILE A 164 -26.92 0.66 -7.11
C ILE A 164 -27.88 1.42 -8.01
N PHE A 165 -27.54 2.64 -8.44
CA PHE A 165 -28.38 3.43 -9.35
C PHE A 165 -28.61 2.69 -10.69
N SER A 166 -27.57 2.10 -11.28
CA SER A 166 -27.69 1.32 -12.51
C SER A 166 -28.54 0.04 -12.32
N LEU A 167 -28.51 -0.58 -11.15
CA LEU A 167 -29.36 -1.73 -10.85
C LEU A 167 -30.82 -1.29 -10.69
N ALA A 168 -31.08 -0.15 -10.07
CA ALA A 168 -32.42 0.41 -9.91
C ALA A 168 -33.05 0.79 -11.26
N GLU A 169 -32.29 1.41 -12.17
CA GLU A 169 -32.76 1.69 -13.54
C GLU A 169 -33.13 0.41 -14.32
N ARG A 170 -32.49 -0.73 -13.99
CA ARG A 170 -32.79 -2.05 -14.58
C ARG A 170 -33.87 -2.82 -13.82
N GLY A 171 -34.40 -2.27 -12.72
CA GLY A 171 -35.36 -2.93 -11.84
C GLY A 171 -34.78 -4.08 -11.00
N GLU A 172 -33.45 -4.20 -10.90
CA GLU A 172 -32.74 -5.22 -10.11
C GLU A 172 -32.34 -4.75 -8.71
N ALA A 173 -32.58 -3.48 -8.40
CA ALA A 173 -32.52 -2.91 -7.05
C ALA A 173 -33.76 -2.02 -6.82
N PRO A 174 -34.22 -1.87 -5.56
CA PRO A 174 -35.34 -0.98 -5.23
C PRO A 174 -35.04 0.49 -5.54
#